data_AF-A0A537ZN66-F1
#
_entry.id   AF-A0A537ZN66-F1
#
_cell.length_a   1.000
_cell.length_b   1.000
_cell.length_c   1.000
_cell.angle_alpha   90.00
_cell.angle_beta   90.00
_cell.angle_gamma   90.00
#
_symmetry.space_group_name_H-M   'P 1'
#
loop_
_entity.id
_entity.type
_entity.pdbx_description
1 polymer ?
#
loop_
_entity_poly.entity_id
_entity_poly.type
_entity_poly.pdbx_seq_one_letter_code
_entity_poly.pdbx_strand_id
1 'polypeptide(L)'
;MRRTHTVVVVWGMFAAVVVAIVVTYSRHAPEDLYNVTGRGFVDGGLSRALVYVNFPIGIAAMAMLVVLADRMSVEQRIAAAAAALLWIPVFSPSVLSESYLDATWWNAIPAAGVAVAAGVTLTTPALRPERVRGDRVRIAVGVALLVVALPWVAAELGLDFTHVPVLGQIFQTHELRYQPGPYFLHPAVHYGDHHGLEGTLLVITGLLLSRLLGAVRSTRLHAASGFFCALLIAYGLGNIANDFWLEQVVKRGWTRHFLPDVLEPKVNWGWLAILVGALALWLIAFRPRTAATVSGGAGRVPTL
;
A
#
# COMPACT_ATOMS: atom_id res chain seq x y z
N MET A 1 24.80 12.92 -4.22
CA MET A 1 23.76 13.11 -3.17
C MET A 1 23.38 11.74 -2.60
N ARG A 2 23.36 11.54 -1.27
CA ARG A 2 22.91 10.25 -0.69
C ARG A 2 21.39 10.20 -0.68
N ARG A 3 20.80 9.07 -1.11
CA ARG A 3 19.34 8.83 -1.12
C ARG A 3 18.85 8.38 0.26
N THR A 4 17.60 8.68 0.61
CA THR A 4 16.96 8.09 1.80
C THR A 4 16.78 6.59 1.58
N HIS A 5 17.44 5.74 2.36
CA HIS A 5 17.34 4.27 2.21
C HIS A 5 15.88 3.78 2.23
N THR A 6 15.04 4.36 3.10
CA THR A 6 13.60 4.08 3.17
C THR A 6 12.90 4.27 1.82
N VAL A 7 13.19 5.36 1.10
CA VAL A 7 12.58 5.66 -0.20
C VAL A 7 13.00 4.63 -1.25
N VAL A 8 14.28 4.25 -1.25
CA VAL A 8 14.80 3.22 -2.16
C VAL A 8 14.17 1.86 -1.86
N VAL A 9 13.97 1.51 -0.58
CA VAL A 9 13.31 0.26 -0.18
C VAL A 9 11.85 0.24 -0.63
N VAL A 10 11.10 1.33 -0.42
CA VAL A 10 9.69 1.41 -0.87
C VAL A 10 9.60 1.24 -2.39
N TRP A 11 10.40 1.99 -3.16
CA TRP A 11 10.42 1.83 -4.62
C TRP A 11 10.87 0.44 -5.07
N GLY A 12 11.91 -0.12 -4.45
CA GLY A 12 12.42 -1.45 -4.78
C GLY A 12 11.41 -2.57 -4.52
N MET A 13 10.65 -2.45 -3.42
CA MET A 13 9.57 -3.38 -3.07
C MET A 13 8.47 -3.37 -4.14
N PHE A 14 7.98 -2.19 -4.54
CA PHE A 14 6.97 -2.10 -5.60
C PHE A 14 7.52 -2.51 -6.97
N ALA A 15 8.78 -2.19 -7.28
CA ALA A 15 9.42 -2.62 -8.52
C ALA A 15 9.53 -4.15 -8.62
N ALA A 16 9.79 -4.84 -7.50
CA ALA A 16 9.80 -6.30 -7.46
C ALA A 16 8.42 -6.89 -7.80
N VAL A 17 7.34 -6.29 -7.27
CA VAL A 17 5.96 -6.71 -7.60
C VAL A 17 5.61 -6.39 -9.04
N VAL A 18 5.99 -5.23 -9.58
CA VAL A 18 5.83 -4.91 -11.00
C VAL A 18 6.47 -5.97 -11.88
N VAL A 19 7.69 -6.44 -11.54
CA VAL A 19 8.34 -7.52 -12.29
C VAL A 19 7.55 -8.82 -12.18
N ALA A 20 7.06 -9.17 -10.99
CA ALA A 20 6.22 -10.36 -10.79
C ALA A 20 4.93 -10.29 -11.63
N ILE A 21 4.22 -9.16 -11.60
CA ILE A 21 3.03 -8.89 -12.44
C ILE A 21 3.37 -9.08 -13.91
N VAL A 22 4.44 -8.43 -14.41
CA VAL A 22 4.82 -8.57 -15.82
C VAL A 22 5.06 -10.03 -16.17
N VAL A 23 5.79 -10.78 -15.34
CA VAL A 23 6.08 -12.20 -15.60
C VAL A 23 4.81 -13.05 -15.57
N THR A 24 3.98 -12.92 -14.54
CA THR A 24 2.78 -13.74 -14.32
C THR A 24 1.73 -13.47 -15.39
N TYR A 25 1.39 -12.21 -15.63
CA TYR A 25 0.41 -11.82 -16.65
C TYR A 25 0.90 -12.00 -18.08
N SER A 26 2.21 -12.19 -18.30
CA SER A 26 2.73 -12.58 -19.62
C SER A 26 2.58 -14.07 -19.91
N ARG A 27 2.52 -14.91 -18.88
CA ARG A 27 2.65 -16.37 -18.99
C ARG A 27 1.34 -17.12 -18.85
N HIS A 28 0.41 -16.59 -18.05
CA HIS A 28 -0.87 -17.22 -17.79
C HIS A 28 -1.93 -16.77 -18.78
N ALA A 29 -2.92 -17.63 -19.00
CA ALA A 29 -4.07 -17.31 -19.83
C ALA A 29 -5.02 -16.37 -19.06
N PRO A 30 -5.74 -15.45 -19.74
CA PRO A 30 -6.63 -14.50 -19.07
C PRO A 30 -7.70 -15.16 -18.19
N GLU A 31 -8.18 -16.36 -18.55
CA GLU A 31 -9.14 -17.15 -17.77
C GLU A 31 -8.62 -17.61 -16.40
N ASP A 32 -7.30 -17.66 -16.20
CA ASP A 32 -6.66 -18.01 -14.93
C ASP A 32 -6.41 -16.77 -14.04
N LEU A 33 -6.64 -15.58 -14.60
CA LEU A 33 -6.33 -14.27 -14.02
C LEU A 33 -7.63 -13.49 -13.75
N TYR A 34 -7.56 -12.48 -12.90
CA TYR A 34 -8.74 -11.71 -12.50
C TYR A 34 -8.96 -10.48 -13.38
N ASN A 35 -10.13 -10.44 -14.02
CA ASN A 35 -10.67 -9.29 -14.76
C ASN A 35 -9.71 -8.66 -15.78
N VAL A 36 -8.90 -9.50 -16.43
CA VAL A 36 -8.05 -9.13 -17.57
C VAL A 36 -8.47 -9.90 -18.81
N THR A 37 -8.25 -9.32 -19.98
CA THR A 37 -8.56 -9.94 -21.27
C THR A 37 -7.33 -10.04 -22.18
N GLY A 38 -6.33 -9.17 -21.95
CA GLY A 38 -5.09 -9.18 -22.69
C GLY A 38 -4.17 -10.34 -22.32
N ARG A 39 -3.31 -10.75 -23.26
CA ARG A 39 -2.40 -11.90 -23.10
C ARG A 39 -0.98 -11.57 -23.56
N GLY A 40 -0.01 -12.32 -23.03
CA GLY A 40 1.39 -12.15 -23.41
C GLY A 40 2.02 -10.88 -22.84
N PHE A 41 3.21 -10.53 -23.35
CA PHE A 41 4.04 -9.50 -22.73
C PHE A 41 3.43 -8.10 -22.75
N VAL A 42 2.87 -7.69 -23.89
CA VAL A 42 2.36 -6.32 -24.06
C VAL A 42 0.95 -6.20 -23.49
N ASP A 43 0.01 -6.98 -24.03
CA ASP A 43 -1.42 -6.83 -23.70
C ASP A 43 -1.78 -7.43 -22.34
N GLY A 44 -0.98 -8.36 -21.81
CA GLY A 44 -1.12 -8.89 -20.46
C GLY A 44 -0.17 -8.23 -19.46
N GLY A 45 1.13 -8.57 -19.55
CA GLY A 45 2.15 -8.16 -18.58
C GLY A 45 2.29 -6.65 -18.39
N LEU A 46 2.64 -5.92 -19.44
CA LEU A 46 2.84 -4.45 -19.38
C LEU A 46 1.53 -3.71 -19.13
N SER A 47 0.43 -4.20 -19.70
CA SER A 47 -0.92 -3.69 -19.46
C SER A 47 -1.24 -3.70 -17.95
N ARG A 48 -1.16 -4.85 -17.29
CA ARG A 48 -1.47 -4.94 -15.86
C ARG A 48 -0.47 -4.19 -14.98
N ALA A 49 0.81 -4.19 -15.36
CA ALA A 49 1.83 -3.42 -14.65
C ALA A 49 1.54 -1.92 -14.68
N LEU A 50 1.02 -1.39 -15.81
CA LEU A 50 0.64 0.02 -15.92
C LEU A 50 -0.56 0.36 -15.02
N VAL A 51 -1.53 -0.55 -14.88
CA VAL A 51 -2.62 -0.40 -13.91
C VAL A 51 -2.08 -0.39 -12.48
N TYR A 52 -1.16 -1.30 -12.15
CA TYR A 52 -0.51 -1.39 -10.83
C TYR A 52 0.31 -0.14 -10.46
N VAL A 53 0.94 0.50 -11.46
CA VAL A 53 1.64 1.78 -11.27
C VAL A 53 0.67 2.87 -10.81
N ASN A 54 -0.56 2.88 -11.31
CA ASN A 54 -1.55 3.89 -10.91
C ASN A 54 -2.05 3.64 -9.49
N PHE A 55 -2.30 2.38 -9.15
CA PHE A 55 -2.68 1.92 -7.82
C PHE A 55 -2.16 0.49 -7.62
N PRO A 56 -1.46 0.19 -6.51
CA PRO A 56 -1.29 1.00 -5.30
C PRO A 56 -0.07 1.93 -5.31
N ILE A 57 0.85 1.81 -6.30
CA ILE A 57 2.13 2.54 -6.29
C ILE A 57 1.92 4.05 -6.20
N GLY A 58 0.93 4.57 -6.92
CA GLY A 58 0.64 6.00 -6.90
C GLY A 58 0.28 6.55 -5.51
N ILE A 59 -0.50 5.82 -4.71
CA ILE A 59 -0.81 6.24 -3.32
C ILE A 59 0.47 6.30 -2.48
N ALA A 60 1.31 5.26 -2.57
CA ALA A 60 2.60 5.22 -1.87
C ALA A 60 3.51 6.38 -2.30
N ALA A 61 3.53 6.71 -3.60
CA ALA A 61 4.28 7.83 -4.14
C ALA A 61 3.79 9.18 -3.58
N MET A 62 2.47 9.40 -3.53
CA MET A 62 1.90 10.62 -2.95
C MET A 62 2.23 10.77 -1.47
N ALA A 63 2.17 9.67 -0.70
CA ALA A 63 2.57 9.70 0.70
C ALA A 63 4.06 10.04 0.87
N MET A 64 4.94 9.51 0.02
CA MET A 64 6.37 9.87 0.02
C MET A 64 6.58 11.36 -0.28
N LEU A 65 5.84 11.94 -1.23
CA LEU A 65 5.93 13.37 -1.53
C LEU A 65 5.57 14.23 -0.31
N VAL A 66 4.49 13.90 0.40
CA VAL A 66 4.06 14.62 1.61
C VAL A 66 5.11 14.52 2.72
N VAL A 67 5.67 13.32 2.96
CA VAL A 67 6.69 13.08 4.00
C VAL A 67 8.00 13.82 3.71
N LEU A 68 8.37 13.93 2.43
CA LEU A 68 9.63 14.54 2.01
C LEU A 68 9.52 16.04 1.71
N ALA A 69 8.33 16.62 1.73
CA ALA A 69 8.06 18.01 1.31
C ALA A 69 8.94 19.05 2.02
N ASP A 70 9.28 18.82 3.29
CA ASP A 70 10.14 19.72 4.09
C ASP A 70 11.58 19.83 3.56
N ARG A 71 12.02 18.87 2.73
CA ARG A 71 13.37 18.80 2.16
C ARG A 71 13.46 19.15 0.68
N MET A 72 12.30 19.38 0.05
CA MET A 72 12.23 19.72 -1.36
C MET A 72 12.63 21.17 -1.60
N SER A 73 13.40 21.41 -2.67
CA SER A 73 13.55 22.75 -3.27
C SER A 73 12.21 23.28 -3.80
N VAL A 74 12.16 24.55 -4.21
CA VAL A 74 10.94 25.14 -4.78
C VAL A 74 10.51 24.39 -6.05
N GLU A 75 11.45 24.06 -6.92
CA GLU A 75 11.22 23.33 -8.17
C GLU A 75 10.69 21.91 -7.89
N GLN A 76 11.27 21.23 -6.91
CA GLN A 76 10.82 19.91 -6.49
C GLN A 76 9.39 19.94 -5.91
N ARG A 77 9.01 21.01 -5.20
CA ARG A 77 7.63 21.18 -4.69
C ARG A 77 6.63 21.42 -5.81
N ILE A 78 7.00 22.21 -6.82
CA ILE A 78 6.17 22.41 -8.01
C ILE A 78 5.99 21.08 -8.76
N ALA A 79 7.08 20.33 -8.96
CA ALA A 79 7.02 19.00 -9.58
C ALA A 79 6.19 18.01 -8.76
N ALA A 80 6.29 18.04 -7.43
CA ALA A 80 5.47 17.23 -6.54
C ALA A 80 3.97 17.57 -6.63
N ALA A 81 3.63 18.86 -6.71
CA ALA A 81 2.25 19.29 -6.92
C ALA A 81 1.72 18.85 -8.29
N ALA A 82 2.53 19.01 -9.35
CA ALA A 82 2.19 18.53 -10.69
C ALA A 82 1.99 17.01 -10.72
N ALA A 83 2.87 16.25 -10.06
CA ALA A 83 2.73 14.81 -9.91
C ALA A 83 1.41 14.40 -9.25
N ALA A 84 1.03 15.09 -8.17
CA ALA A 84 -0.24 14.84 -7.50
C ALA A 84 -1.44 15.17 -8.40
N LEU A 85 -1.40 16.30 -9.12
CA LEU A 85 -2.47 16.68 -10.05
C LEU A 85 -2.62 15.67 -11.20
N LEU A 86 -1.50 15.20 -11.77
CA LEU A 86 -1.50 14.17 -12.81
C LEU A 86 -2.04 12.82 -12.30
N TRP A 87 -1.90 12.53 -11.01
CA TRP A 87 -2.32 11.28 -10.42
C TRP A 87 -3.83 11.23 -10.06
N ILE A 88 -4.47 12.37 -9.79
CA ILE A 88 -5.91 12.48 -9.42
C ILE A 88 -6.86 11.68 -10.34
N PRO A 89 -6.69 11.62 -11.68
CA PRO A 89 -7.58 10.85 -12.54
C PRO A 89 -7.74 9.38 -12.17
N VAL A 90 -6.84 8.79 -11.36
CA VAL A 90 -6.96 7.42 -10.84
C VAL A 90 -8.30 7.13 -10.16
N PHE A 91 -8.95 8.15 -9.57
CA PHE A 91 -10.26 7.99 -8.92
C PHE A 91 -11.43 7.90 -9.92
N SER A 92 -11.16 8.00 -11.22
CA SER A 92 -12.15 7.81 -12.27
C SER A 92 -12.27 6.32 -12.62
N PRO A 93 -13.49 5.77 -12.71
CA PRO A 93 -13.73 4.41 -13.21
C PRO A 93 -13.17 4.17 -14.63
N SER A 94 -12.98 5.22 -15.42
CA SER A 94 -12.36 5.12 -16.75
C SER A 94 -10.85 4.87 -16.72
N VAL A 95 -10.22 5.05 -15.56
CA VAL A 95 -8.78 4.87 -15.34
C VAL A 95 -8.51 3.61 -14.52
N LEU A 96 -9.28 3.42 -13.44
CA LEU A 96 -9.15 2.26 -12.58
C LEU A 96 -10.55 1.74 -12.27
N SER A 97 -10.79 0.48 -12.61
CA SER A 97 -12.03 -0.24 -12.33
C SER A 97 -11.70 -1.67 -11.98
N GLU A 98 -12.28 -2.17 -10.88
CA GLU A 98 -12.11 -3.56 -10.48
C GLU A 98 -12.62 -4.55 -11.53
N SER A 99 -13.58 -4.12 -12.37
CA SER A 99 -14.22 -4.98 -13.37
C SER A 99 -13.41 -5.12 -14.66
N TYR A 100 -12.41 -4.27 -14.88
CA TYR A 100 -11.60 -4.28 -16.09
C TYR A 100 -10.20 -3.73 -15.81
N LEU A 101 -9.23 -4.65 -15.71
CA LEU A 101 -7.86 -4.38 -15.27
C LEU A 101 -6.85 -4.41 -16.42
N ASP A 102 -7.31 -4.34 -17.67
CA ASP A 102 -6.45 -4.05 -18.81
C ASP A 102 -6.22 -2.53 -18.91
N ALA A 103 -4.99 -2.13 -19.18
CA ALA A 103 -4.64 -0.73 -19.33
C ALA A 103 -5.33 -0.09 -20.55
N THR A 104 -5.79 1.13 -20.35
CA THR A 104 -6.21 2.05 -21.40
C THR A 104 -5.19 3.18 -21.54
N TRP A 105 -5.34 4.00 -22.58
CA TRP A 105 -4.49 5.19 -22.72
C TRP A 105 -4.66 6.19 -21.56
N TRP A 106 -5.79 6.18 -20.86
CA TRP A 106 -6.02 7.04 -19.70
C TRP A 106 -5.09 6.69 -18.53
N ASN A 107 -4.64 5.44 -18.44
CA ASN A 107 -3.69 5.00 -17.41
C ASN A 107 -2.33 5.69 -17.52
N ALA A 108 -1.96 6.21 -18.69
CA ALA A 108 -0.69 6.90 -18.89
C ALA A 108 -0.56 8.21 -18.10
N ILE A 109 -1.68 8.89 -17.83
CA ILE A 109 -1.71 10.19 -17.14
C ILE A 109 -1.28 10.05 -15.67
N PRO A 110 -1.94 9.23 -14.83
CA PRO A 110 -1.49 8.98 -13.47
C PRO A 110 -0.12 8.31 -13.42
N ALA A 111 0.21 7.41 -14.35
CA ALA A 111 1.54 6.80 -14.41
C ALA A 111 2.66 7.85 -14.63
N ALA A 112 2.41 8.87 -15.47
CA ALA A 112 3.33 10.00 -15.60
C ALA A 112 3.49 10.77 -14.28
N GLY A 113 2.40 10.97 -13.54
CA GLY A 113 2.45 11.54 -12.19
C GLY A 113 3.33 10.72 -11.24
N VAL A 114 3.20 9.39 -11.27
CA VAL A 114 4.03 8.48 -10.46
C VAL A 114 5.50 8.52 -10.88
N ALA A 115 5.79 8.61 -12.19
CA ALA A 115 7.16 8.75 -12.69
C ALA A 115 7.81 10.06 -12.23
N VAL A 116 7.08 11.19 -12.27
CA VAL A 116 7.56 12.47 -11.71
C VAL A 116 7.78 12.34 -10.21
N ALA A 117 6.86 11.71 -9.48
CA ALA A 117 7.00 11.47 -8.04
C ALA A 117 8.24 10.61 -7.72
N ALA A 118 8.54 9.58 -8.51
CA ALA A 118 9.76 8.79 -8.38
C ALA A 118 11.01 9.66 -8.56
N GLY A 119 11.05 10.49 -9.61
CA GLY A 119 12.15 11.43 -9.83
C GLY A 119 12.35 12.39 -8.66
N VAL A 120 11.28 13.01 -8.16
CA VAL A 120 11.34 13.94 -7.03
C VAL A 120 11.80 13.23 -5.74
N THR A 121 11.16 12.11 -5.38
CA THR A 121 11.45 11.41 -4.12
C THR A 121 12.85 10.81 -4.08
N LEU A 122 13.36 10.29 -5.20
CA LEU A 122 14.70 9.70 -5.30
C LEU A 122 15.83 10.74 -5.36
N THR A 123 15.52 11.98 -5.75
CA THR A 123 16.50 13.09 -5.79
C THR A 123 16.43 14.03 -4.59
N THR A 124 15.35 13.96 -3.80
CA THR A 124 15.22 14.74 -2.55
C THR A 124 16.31 14.32 -1.55
N PRO A 125 17.01 15.27 -0.89
CA PRO A 125 18.08 14.98 0.06
C PRO A 125 17.65 14.02 1.18
N ALA A 126 18.58 13.13 1.59
CA ALA A 126 18.28 12.09 2.56
C ALA A 126 17.77 12.62 3.92
N LEU A 127 16.69 12.00 4.40
CA LEU A 127 16.32 12.01 5.82
C LEU A 127 17.02 10.85 6.52
N ARG A 128 17.78 11.13 7.59
CA ARG A 128 18.47 10.10 8.37
C ARG A 128 17.87 9.95 9.77
N PRO A 129 17.02 8.95 9.98
CA PRO A 129 16.74 8.46 11.32
C PRO A 129 17.85 7.48 11.75
N GLU A 130 18.66 7.82 12.77
CA GLU A 130 19.73 6.92 13.24
C GLU A 130 19.23 5.76 14.12
N ARG A 131 17.99 5.83 14.65
CA ARG A 131 17.18 4.74 15.25
C ARG A 131 15.86 5.35 15.74
N VAL A 132 14.73 4.70 15.49
CA VAL A 132 13.40 5.24 15.87
C VAL A 132 12.74 4.32 16.88
N ARG A 133 12.21 4.89 17.97
CA ARG A 133 11.43 4.13 18.95
C ARG A 133 10.28 3.41 18.25
N GLY A 134 10.09 2.13 18.58
CA GLY A 134 9.06 1.29 17.97
C GLY A 134 9.50 0.52 16.73
N ASP A 135 10.76 0.59 16.30
CA ASP A 135 11.25 -0.21 15.16
C ASP A 135 11.01 -1.73 15.35
N ARG A 136 11.13 -2.27 16.56
CA ARG A 136 10.78 -3.68 16.85
C ARG A 136 9.31 -4.00 16.56
N VAL A 137 8.40 -3.10 16.93
CA VAL A 137 6.96 -3.27 16.67
C VAL A 137 6.69 -3.19 15.18
N ARG A 138 7.30 -2.23 14.47
CA ARG A 138 7.19 -2.11 13.00
C ARG A 138 7.64 -3.38 12.30
N ILE A 139 8.78 -3.94 12.72
CA ILE A 139 9.32 -5.18 12.16
C ILE A 139 8.37 -6.35 12.48
N ALA A 140 7.93 -6.49 13.73
CA ALA A 140 7.03 -7.57 14.12
C ALA A 140 5.71 -7.53 13.33
N VAL A 141 5.10 -6.34 13.18
CA VAL A 141 3.89 -6.15 12.38
C VAL A 141 4.16 -6.45 10.91
N GLY A 142 5.26 -5.94 10.34
CA GLY A 142 5.62 -6.21 8.95
C GLY A 142 5.82 -7.70 8.68
N VAL A 143 6.52 -8.42 9.56
CA VAL A 143 6.74 -9.87 9.45
C VAL A 143 5.41 -10.63 9.57
N ALA A 144 4.56 -10.27 10.53
CA ALA A 144 3.25 -10.91 10.69
C ALA A 144 2.38 -10.74 9.44
N LEU A 145 2.35 -9.53 8.87
CA LEU A 145 1.59 -9.26 7.64
C LEU A 145 2.17 -9.97 6.41
N LEU A 146 3.50 -10.11 6.32
CA LEU A 146 4.12 -10.90 5.26
C LEU A 146 3.75 -12.39 5.35
N VAL A 147 3.58 -12.94 6.56
CA VAL A 147 3.07 -14.31 6.74
C VAL A 147 1.62 -14.42 6.30
N VAL A 148 0.78 -13.44 6.65
CA VAL A 148 -0.63 -13.38 6.19
C VAL A 148 -0.72 -13.27 4.66
N ALA A 149 0.22 -12.54 4.03
CA ALA A 149 0.23 -12.29 2.60
C ALA A 149 0.84 -13.43 1.75
N LEU A 150 1.33 -14.50 2.37
CA LEU A 150 1.91 -15.65 1.64
C LEU A 150 1.05 -16.18 0.47
N PRO A 151 -0.28 -16.41 0.61
CA PRO A 151 -1.10 -16.86 -0.53
C PRO A 151 -1.10 -15.86 -1.68
N TRP A 152 -1.16 -14.56 -1.40
CA TRP A 152 -1.13 -13.53 -2.43
C TRP A 152 0.25 -13.38 -3.08
N VAL A 153 1.33 -13.52 -2.30
CA VAL A 153 2.69 -13.55 -2.84
C VAL A 153 2.87 -14.75 -3.79
N ALA A 154 2.31 -15.91 -3.45
CA ALA A 154 2.32 -17.06 -4.34
C ALA A 154 1.53 -16.77 -5.62
N ALA A 155 0.30 -16.26 -5.50
CA ALA A 155 -0.55 -15.89 -6.63
C ALA A 155 0.14 -14.89 -7.58
N GLU A 156 0.77 -13.85 -7.04
CA GLU A 156 1.51 -12.82 -7.79
C GLU A 156 2.68 -13.41 -8.60
N LEU A 157 3.27 -14.50 -8.11
CA LEU A 157 4.34 -15.24 -8.77
C LEU A 157 3.83 -16.34 -9.72
N GLY A 158 2.51 -16.50 -9.86
CA GLY A 158 1.90 -17.59 -10.63
C GLY A 158 2.07 -18.96 -9.97
N LEU A 159 2.12 -19.01 -8.64
CA LEU A 159 2.33 -20.20 -7.81
C LEU A 159 1.14 -20.44 -6.88
N ASP A 160 1.00 -21.68 -6.40
CA ASP A 160 -0.03 -22.09 -5.44
C ASP A 160 0.52 -23.01 -4.34
N PHE A 161 -0.27 -23.22 -3.29
CA PHE A 161 0.09 -24.08 -2.16
C PHE A 161 -0.66 -25.40 -2.11
N THR A 162 -1.52 -25.70 -3.08
CA THR A 162 -2.44 -26.86 -3.07
C THR A 162 -1.71 -28.17 -2.77
N HIS A 163 -0.50 -28.32 -3.31
CA HIS A 163 0.32 -29.52 -3.17
C HIS A 163 1.56 -29.32 -2.28
N VAL A 164 1.64 -28.21 -1.55
CA VAL A 164 2.78 -27.88 -0.68
C VAL A 164 2.48 -28.36 0.75
N PRO A 165 3.27 -29.29 1.31
CA PRO A 165 3.07 -29.77 2.67
C PRO A 165 3.05 -28.63 3.67
N VAL A 166 2.18 -28.74 4.69
CA VAL A 166 1.92 -27.71 5.72
C VAL A 166 1.24 -26.45 5.16
N LEU A 167 1.80 -25.78 4.15
CA LEU A 167 1.23 -24.54 3.62
C LEU A 167 -0.15 -24.74 2.99
N GLY A 168 -0.36 -25.78 2.19
CA GLY A 168 -1.67 -26.11 1.61
C GLY A 168 -2.72 -26.57 2.64
N GLN A 169 -2.30 -26.85 3.88
CA GLN A 169 -3.22 -27.13 5.00
C GLN A 169 -3.65 -25.85 5.71
N ILE A 170 -2.79 -24.82 5.68
CA ILE A 170 -3.02 -23.54 6.36
C ILE A 170 -3.76 -22.58 5.43
N PHE A 171 -3.27 -22.39 4.21
CA PHE A 171 -3.77 -21.42 3.25
C PHE A 171 -4.46 -22.12 2.08
N GLN A 172 -5.64 -21.60 1.71
CA GLN A 172 -6.26 -21.90 0.43
C GLN A 172 -5.60 -21.04 -0.65
N THR A 173 -5.43 -21.61 -1.83
CA THR A 173 -4.87 -20.94 -3.00
C THR A 173 -5.70 -21.31 -4.24
N HIS A 174 -5.18 -22.13 -5.15
CA HIS A 174 -5.83 -22.35 -6.44
C HIS A 174 -6.97 -23.39 -6.40
N GLU A 175 -7.33 -23.91 -5.22
CA GLU A 175 -8.42 -24.89 -5.15
C GLU A 175 -9.74 -24.25 -5.54
N LEU A 176 -10.53 -24.97 -6.33
CA LEU A 176 -11.85 -24.53 -6.76
C LEU A 176 -12.83 -24.50 -5.57
N ARG A 177 -13.43 -23.33 -5.35
CA ARG A 177 -14.39 -23.05 -4.29
C ARG A 177 -15.62 -22.34 -4.83
N TYR A 178 -16.73 -22.51 -4.12
CA TYR A 178 -17.88 -21.64 -4.30
C TYR A 178 -17.59 -20.31 -3.64
N GLN A 179 -17.77 -19.23 -4.40
CA GLN A 179 -17.86 -17.88 -3.87
C GLN A 179 -19.29 -17.36 -4.09
N PRO A 180 -19.91 -16.70 -3.10
CA PRO A 180 -21.26 -16.21 -3.31
C PRO A 180 -21.28 -15.04 -4.32
N GLY A 181 -22.25 -15.08 -5.24
CA GLY A 181 -22.38 -14.15 -6.37
C GLY A 181 -22.32 -14.91 -7.70
N PRO A 182 -21.12 -15.28 -8.19
CA PRO A 182 -20.97 -16.17 -9.34
C PRO A 182 -21.49 -17.58 -9.07
N TYR A 183 -22.24 -18.15 -10.03
CA TYR A 183 -22.80 -19.50 -9.93
C TYR A 183 -21.82 -20.61 -10.36
N PHE A 184 -20.54 -20.29 -10.56
CA PHE A 184 -19.51 -21.25 -10.96
C PHE A 184 -18.38 -21.33 -9.93
N LEU A 185 -17.59 -22.40 -10.02
CA LEU A 185 -16.44 -22.59 -9.16
C LEU A 185 -15.32 -21.64 -9.56
N HIS A 186 -14.66 -21.05 -8.58
CA HIS A 186 -13.53 -20.16 -8.76
C HIS A 186 -12.37 -20.58 -7.86
N PRO A 187 -11.11 -20.33 -8.26
CA PRO A 187 -9.99 -20.45 -7.34
C PRO A 187 -10.25 -19.70 -6.03
N ALA A 188 -9.85 -20.28 -4.90
CA ALA A 188 -9.93 -19.61 -3.61
C ALA A 188 -9.12 -18.31 -3.63
N VAL A 189 -7.95 -18.37 -4.26
CA VAL A 189 -7.05 -17.27 -4.63
C VAL A 189 -6.65 -17.53 -6.09
N HIS A 190 -7.02 -16.63 -7.01
CA HIS A 190 -6.62 -16.73 -8.41
C HIS A 190 -5.16 -16.32 -8.59
N TYR A 191 -4.56 -16.61 -9.76
CA TYR A 191 -3.21 -16.09 -10.04
C TYR A 191 -3.24 -14.58 -10.32
N GLY A 192 -2.10 -13.93 -10.14
CA GLY A 192 -1.92 -12.51 -10.37
C GLY A 192 -2.08 -11.66 -9.11
N ASP A 193 -2.39 -10.39 -9.33
CA ASP A 193 -2.36 -9.34 -8.32
C ASP A 193 -3.63 -9.35 -7.46
N HIS A 194 -3.44 -9.07 -6.18
CA HIS A 194 -4.45 -9.17 -5.12
C HIS A 194 -4.38 -7.96 -4.19
N HIS A 195 -5.54 -7.39 -3.90
CA HIS A 195 -5.62 -6.21 -3.05
C HIS A 195 -5.17 -6.46 -1.61
N GLY A 196 -5.17 -7.72 -1.14
CA GLY A 196 -4.52 -8.09 0.12
C GLY A 196 -3.01 -7.88 0.12
N LEU A 197 -2.32 -8.20 -0.99
CA LEU A 197 -0.89 -7.92 -1.14
C LEU A 197 -0.64 -6.42 -1.28
N GLU A 198 -1.42 -5.73 -2.13
CA GLU A 198 -1.38 -4.28 -2.26
C GLU A 198 -1.51 -3.59 -0.89
N GLY A 199 -2.50 -4.01 -0.08
CA GLY A 199 -2.73 -3.53 1.27
C GLY A 199 -1.54 -3.78 2.19
N THR A 200 -0.91 -4.96 2.11
CA THR A 200 0.30 -5.30 2.86
C THR A 200 1.45 -4.35 2.54
N LEU A 201 1.66 -4.06 1.25
CA LEU A 201 2.70 -3.14 0.79
C LEU A 201 2.42 -1.70 1.23
N LEU A 202 1.16 -1.26 1.26
CA LEU A 202 0.76 0.05 1.78
C LEU A 202 0.98 0.16 3.29
N VAL A 203 0.68 -0.88 4.08
CA VAL A 203 0.99 -0.89 5.52
C VAL A 203 2.50 -0.81 5.74
N ILE A 204 3.29 -1.63 5.06
CA ILE A 204 4.76 -1.61 5.16
C ILE A 204 5.29 -0.22 4.76
N THR A 205 4.75 0.38 3.70
CA THR A 205 5.07 1.75 3.29
C THR A 205 4.78 2.74 4.42
N GLY A 206 3.58 2.74 5.01
CA GLY A 206 3.22 3.61 6.12
C GLY A 206 4.14 3.43 7.34
N LEU A 207 4.48 2.19 7.69
CA LEU A 207 5.42 1.88 8.78
C LEU A 207 6.82 2.40 8.49
N LEU A 208 7.32 2.21 7.27
CA LEU A 208 8.62 2.70 6.80
C LEU A 208 8.70 4.22 6.81
N LEU A 209 7.68 4.90 6.26
CA LEU A 209 7.59 6.36 6.23
C LEU A 209 7.41 6.97 7.62
N SER A 210 6.72 6.29 8.54
CA SER A 210 6.55 6.77 9.92
C SER A 210 7.88 6.97 10.66
N ARG A 211 8.96 6.31 10.22
CA ARG A 211 10.32 6.49 10.77
C ARG A 211 10.92 7.85 10.43
N LEU A 212 10.41 8.51 9.38
CA LEU A 212 10.91 9.79 8.89
C LEU A 212 10.24 10.98 9.60
N LEU A 213 9.11 10.77 10.29
CA LEU A 213 8.31 11.84 10.91
C LEU A 213 9.10 12.67 11.92
N GLY A 214 10.00 12.05 12.68
CA GLY A 214 10.85 12.75 13.65
C GLY A 214 11.83 13.75 13.03
N ALA A 215 12.08 13.66 11.73
CA ALA A 215 12.99 14.56 11.02
C ALA A 215 12.26 15.69 10.24
N VAL A 216 10.93 15.72 10.29
CA VAL A 216 10.08 16.76 9.70
C VAL A 216 10.03 17.97 10.62
N ARG A 217 10.50 19.13 10.14
CA ARG A 217 10.64 20.35 10.96
C ARG A 217 9.32 21.11 11.13
N SER A 218 8.52 21.17 10.07
CA SER A 218 7.22 21.87 10.11
C SER A 218 6.18 21.05 10.86
N THR A 219 5.59 21.61 11.91
CA THR A 219 4.51 20.97 12.68
C THR A 219 3.30 20.61 11.82
N ARG A 220 2.94 21.47 10.85
CA ARG A 220 1.83 21.21 9.92
C ARG A 220 2.16 20.04 8.99
N LEU A 221 3.37 20.01 8.44
CA LEU A 221 3.80 18.89 7.60
C LEU A 221 3.90 17.60 8.43
N HIS A 222 4.41 17.65 9.65
CA HIS A 222 4.45 16.49 10.54
C HIS A 222 3.04 15.93 10.77
N ALA A 223 2.07 16.80 11.09
CA ALA A 223 0.68 16.40 11.26
C ALA A 223 0.12 15.74 9.99
N ALA A 224 0.32 16.35 8.82
CA ALA A 224 -0.13 15.82 7.54
C ALA A 224 0.56 14.49 7.19
N SER A 225 1.89 14.41 7.25
CA SER A 225 2.67 13.21 7.01
C SER A 225 2.28 12.07 7.96
N GLY A 226 2.07 12.38 9.23
CA GLY A 226 1.60 11.43 10.23
C GLY A 226 0.21 10.90 9.91
N PHE A 227 -0.70 11.77 9.46
CA PHE A 227 -2.05 11.36 9.05
C PHE A 227 -2.02 10.49 7.79
N PHE A 228 -1.20 10.84 6.79
CA PHE A 228 -0.99 10.01 5.60
C PHE A 228 -0.44 8.63 5.94
N CYS A 229 0.53 8.53 6.87
CA CYS A 229 1.01 7.24 7.37
C CYS A 229 -0.10 6.44 8.04
N ALA A 230 -0.95 7.10 8.86
CA ALA A 230 -2.07 6.45 9.52
C ALA A 230 -3.11 5.93 8.52
N LEU A 231 -3.43 6.74 7.51
CA LEU A 231 -4.38 6.42 6.46
C LEU A 231 -3.90 5.25 5.61
N LEU A 232 -2.62 5.25 5.19
CA LEU A 232 -2.01 4.11 4.49
C LEU A 232 -2.13 2.81 5.28
N ILE A 233 -1.83 2.86 6.60
CA ILE A 233 -1.90 1.69 7.45
C ILE A 233 -3.35 1.22 7.60
N ALA A 234 -4.29 2.11 7.91
CA ALA A 234 -5.69 1.74 8.10
C ALA A 234 -6.33 1.21 6.81
N TYR A 235 -6.08 1.87 5.68
CA TYR A 235 -6.57 1.43 4.37
C TYR A 235 -5.95 0.11 3.94
N GLY A 236 -4.64 -0.07 4.11
CA GLY A 236 -3.96 -1.32 3.80
C GLY A 236 -4.43 -2.48 4.68
N LEU A 237 -4.65 -2.25 5.98
CA LEU A 237 -5.25 -3.25 6.88
C LEU A 237 -6.69 -3.60 6.48
N GLY A 238 -7.46 -2.62 6.01
CA GLY A 238 -8.79 -2.84 5.47
C GLY A 238 -8.77 -3.81 4.28
N ASN A 239 -7.89 -3.57 3.30
CA ASN A 239 -7.74 -4.44 2.14
C ASN A 239 -7.26 -5.85 2.51
N ILE A 240 -6.24 -5.95 3.38
CA ILE A 240 -5.79 -7.25 3.92
C ILE A 240 -6.95 -8.01 4.57
N ALA A 241 -7.75 -7.32 5.39
CA ALA A 241 -8.87 -7.94 6.08
C ALA A 241 -9.97 -8.38 5.09
N ASN A 242 -10.31 -7.53 4.11
CA ASN A 242 -11.34 -7.82 3.11
C ASN A 242 -10.98 -9.08 2.31
N ASP A 243 -9.78 -9.09 1.73
CA ASP A 243 -9.32 -10.17 0.87
C ASP A 243 -9.12 -11.47 1.67
N PHE A 244 -8.44 -11.40 2.82
CA PHE A 244 -8.20 -12.58 3.64
C PHE A 244 -9.51 -13.19 4.15
N TRP A 245 -10.46 -12.34 4.56
CA TRP A 245 -11.76 -12.80 5.01
C TRP A 245 -12.53 -13.48 3.89
N LEU A 246 -12.54 -12.90 2.69
CA LEU A 246 -13.19 -13.51 1.55
C LEU A 246 -12.54 -14.86 1.20
N GLU A 247 -11.23 -14.87 0.98
CA GLU A 247 -10.53 -15.99 0.37
C GLU A 247 -10.23 -17.13 1.34
N GLN A 248 -9.92 -16.81 2.59
CA GLN A 248 -9.49 -17.80 3.59
C GLN A 248 -10.56 -18.19 4.58
N VAL A 249 -11.63 -17.38 4.72
CA VAL A 249 -12.71 -17.63 5.70
C VAL A 249 -14.04 -17.95 4.99
N VAL A 250 -14.49 -17.07 4.10
CA VAL A 250 -15.79 -17.24 3.40
C VAL A 250 -15.71 -18.37 2.37
N LYS A 251 -14.73 -18.36 1.46
CA LYS A 251 -14.54 -19.43 0.47
C LYS A 251 -14.16 -20.78 1.11
N ARG A 252 -13.72 -20.79 2.37
CA ARG A 252 -13.54 -22.01 3.18
C ARG A 252 -14.86 -22.61 3.69
N GLY A 253 -15.94 -21.84 3.66
CA GLY A 253 -17.24 -22.23 4.17
C GLY A 253 -17.39 -22.05 5.69
N TRP A 254 -16.49 -21.33 6.36
CA TRP A 254 -16.61 -21.06 7.80
C TRP A 254 -17.73 -20.07 8.12
N THR A 255 -18.07 -19.20 7.16
CA THR A 255 -19.15 -18.23 7.28
C THR A 255 -19.69 -17.85 5.90
N ARG A 256 -20.87 -17.22 5.87
CA ARG A 256 -21.46 -16.59 4.68
C ARG A 256 -21.43 -15.07 4.74
N HIS A 257 -20.92 -14.51 5.84
CA HIS A 257 -20.87 -13.08 6.06
C HIS A 257 -19.65 -12.44 5.41
N PHE A 258 -19.89 -11.41 4.62
CA PHE A 258 -18.85 -10.61 3.97
C PHE A 258 -18.50 -9.38 4.80
N LEU A 259 -17.25 -8.94 4.69
CA LEU A 259 -16.89 -7.60 5.10
C LEU A 259 -17.39 -6.60 4.05
N PRO A 260 -17.78 -5.38 4.45
CA PRO A 260 -18.06 -4.31 3.49
C PRO A 260 -16.85 -4.07 2.59
N ASP A 261 -17.10 -3.84 1.30
CA ASP A 261 -16.08 -3.47 0.33
C ASP A 261 -15.32 -2.20 0.77
N VAL A 262 -14.00 -2.25 0.62
CA VAL A 262 -13.08 -1.17 0.99
C VAL A 262 -12.07 -0.85 -0.11
N LEU A 263 -12.15 -1.51 -1.27
CA LEU A 263 -11.17 -1.33 -2.32
C LEU A 263 -11.33 0.06 -2.96
N GLU A 264 -12.54 0.41 -3.38
CA GLU A 264 -12.88 1.74 -3.90
C GLU A 264 -13.54 2.66 -2.84
N PRO A 265 -13.21 3.97 -2.77
CA PRO A 265 -13.87 4.94 -1.90
C PRO A 265 -15.39 4.95 -2.03
N LYS A 266 -16.09 4.48 -0.98
CA LYS A 266 -17.56 4.36 -0.95
C LYS A 266 -18.13 4.81 0.40
N VAL A 267 -19.36 5.31 0.40
CA VAL A 267 -20.06 5.64 1.65
C VAL A 267 -20.62 4.34 2.26
N ASN A 268 -19.79 3.65 3.05
CA ASN A 268 -20.16 2.41 3.73
C ASN A 268 -19.44 2.26 5.08
N TRP A 269 -19.83 1.22 5.84
CA TRP A 269 -19.26 0.96 7.17
C TRP A 269 -17.77 0.59 7.15
N GLY A 270 -17.29 -0.05 6.08
CA GLY A 270 -15.87 -0.40 5.92
C GLY A 270 -15.00 0.85 5.79
N TRP A 271 -15.39 1.79 4.94
CA TRP A 271 -14.71 3.07 4.80
C TRP A 271 -14.81 3.95 6.04
N LEU A 272 -15.96 3.94 6.74
CA LEU A 272 -16.06 4.61 8.03
C LEU A 272 -15.03 4.03 9.02
N ALA A 273 -14.90 2.71 9.09
CA ALA A 273 -13.93 2.06 9.96
C ALA A 273 -12.48 2.42 9.59
N ILE A 274 -12.15 2.54 8.29
CA ILE A 274 -10.84 2.98 7.82
C ILE A 274 -10.55 4.43 8.26
N LEU A 275 -11.49 5.35 8.06
CA LEU A 275 -11.31 6.76 8.43
C LEU A 275 -11.18 6.95 9.94
N VAL A 276 -12.03 6.27 10.72
CA VAL A 276 -11.97 6.28 12.19
C VAL A 276 -10.68 5.65 12.68
N GLY A 277 -10.28 4.51 12.11
CA GLY A 277 -9.03 3.82 12.43
C GLY A 277 -7.79 4.68 12.13
N ALA A 278 -7.77 5.34 10.97
CA ALA A 278 -6.71 6.27 10.60
C ALA A 278 -6.64 7.46 11.57
N LEU A 279 -7.78 8.05 11.92
CA LEU A 279 -7.84 9.15 12.88
C LEU A 279 -7.34 8.71 14.27
N ALA A 280 -7.79 7.56 14.76
CA ALA A 280 -7.36 7.01 16.05
C ALA A 280 -5.85 6.72 16.06
N LEU A 281 -5.35 6.05 15.02
CA LEU A 281 -3.92 5.75 14.89
C LEU A 281 -3.08 7.03 14.81
N TRP A 282 -3.54 8.03 14.07
CA TRP A 282 -2.89 9.34 14.01
C TRP A 282 -2.82 9.99 15.39
N LEU A 283 -3.94 10.07 16.11
CA LEU A 283 -4.00 10.68 17.44
C LEU A 283 -3.08 9.97 18.46
N ILE A 284 -2.98 8.65 18.40
CA ILE A 284 -2.26 7.83 19.38
C ILE A 284 -0.76 7.74 19.05
N ALA A 285 -0.40 7.57 17.78
CA ALA A 285 0.96 7.18 17.38
C ALA A 285 1.73 8.25 16.58
N PHE A 286 1.06 9.12 15.81
CA PHE A 286 1.73 9.99 14.84
C PHE A 286 1.48 11.49 15.00
N ARG A 287 0.59 11.89 15.90
CA ARG A 287 0.32 13.30 16.18
C ARG A 287 1.61 13.97 16.72
N PRO A 288 1.96 15.18 16.24
CA PRO A 288 3.05 15.95 16.82
C PRO A 288 2.79 16.14 18.32
N ARG A 289 3.76 15.76 19.16
CA ARG A 289 3.71 16.07 20.58
C ARG A 289 4.24 17.49 20.75
N THR A 290 3.41 18.40 21.24
CA THR A 290 3.88 19.71 21.70
C THR A 290 4.87 19.45 22.82
N ALA A 291 6.10 19.98 22.71
CA ALA A 291 7.00 20.00 23.85
C ALA A 291 6.28 20.78 24.95
N ALA A 292 5.85 20.09 26.00
CA ALA A 292 5.42 20.78 27.21
C ALA A 292 6.60 21.65 27.64
N THR A 293 6.37 22.96 27.71
CA THR A 293 7.27 23.92 28.31
C THR A 293 7.67 23.36 29.68
N VAL A 294 8.90 22.88 29.81
CA VAL A 294 9.53 22.69 31.12
C VAL A 294 9.81 24.09 31.64
N SER A 295 8.77 24.73 32.16
CA SER A 295 8.86 25.95 32.94
C SER A 295 8.49 25.59 34.37
N GLY A 296 9.49 25.52 35.25
CA GLY A 296 9.27 25.37 36.68
C GLY A 296 10.37 24.57 37.38
N GLY A 297 11.55 25.16 37.55
CA GLY A 297 12.62 24.49 38.28
C GLY A 297 13.93 25.28 38.42
N ALA A 298 13.89 26.61 38.34
CA ALA A 298 14.97 27.43 38.87
C ALA A 298 14.89 27.40 40.41
N GLY A 299 15.32 26.28 40.99
CA GLY A 299 15.53 26.17 42.43
C GLY A 299 16.83 26.87 42.80
N ARG A 300 16.70 28.06 43.39
CA ARG A 300 17.77 28.76 44.09
C ARG A 300 18.48 27.79 45.06
N VAL A 301 19.80 27.74 45.00
CA VAL A 301 20.64 27.20 46.07
C VAL A 301 20.65 28.24 47.20
N PRO A 302 20.17 27.95 48.41
CA PRO A 302 20.57 28.70 49.58
C PRO A 302 21.94 28.21 50.01
N THR A 303 22.88 29.14 50.05
CA THR A 303 24.04 29.05 50.94
C THR A 303 23.58 28.69 52.36
N LEU A 304 24.07 27.58 52.89
CA LEU A 304 24.68 27.43 54.22
C LEU A 304 25.43 26.08 54.26
#